data_AF-A0A0M3KHY5-F1
#
_entry.id   AF-A0A0M3KHY5-F1
#
_cell.length_a   1.000
_cell.length_b   1.000
_cell.length_c   1.000
_cell.angle_alpha   90.00
_cell.angle_beta   90.00
_cell.angle_gamma   90.00
#
_symmetry.space_group_name_H-M   'P 1'
#
loop_
_entity.id
_entity.type
_entity.pdbx_description
1 polymer ?
#
loop_
_entity_poly.entity_id
_entity_poly.type
_entity_poly.pdbx_seq_one_letter_code
_entity_poly.pdbx_strand_id
1 'polypeptide(L)'
;MFSAIDKCILQVYLIKVCIDAYTWTVERRYREFEAFDLKRFEDRKKSFLPPKKLVGNMDPEFLNERRIELEKYIRAVVELDLWLQKKRKRYSLPMLIARFLDFHEYVS
;
A
#
# COMPACT_ATOMS: atom_id res chain seq x y z
N MET A 1 24.50 -21.56 -21.39
CA MET A 1 24.53 -21.07 -19.99
C MET A 1 24.07 -19.63 -20.03
N PHE A 2 22.75 -19.41 -20.01
CA PHE A 2 22.15 -18.07 -20.14
C PHE A 2 21.96 -17.47 -18.76
N SER A 3 22.60 -16.31 -18.58
CA SER A 3 22.49 -15.37 -17.47
C SER A 3 21.04 -15.24 -16.97
N ALA A 4 20.85 -15.16 -15.66
CA ALA A 4 19.58 -14.87 -15.03
C ALA A 4 19.01 -13.53 -15.54
N ILE A 5 18.14 -13.62 -16.55
CA ILE A 5 17.43 -12.51 -17.17
C ILE A 5 16.51 -11.86 -16.10
N ASP A 6 16.81 -10.61 -15.75
CA ASP A 6 15.89 -9.51 -15.36
C ASP A 6 14.78 -9.72 -14.31
N LYS A 7 14.71 -10.84 -13.57
CA LYS A 7 13.64 -11.06 -12.59
C LYS A 7 13.73 -10.21 -11.30
N CYS A 8 14.82 -9.48 -11.04
CA CYS A 8 15.13 -8.92 -9.72
C CYS A 8 14.79 -7.42 -9.54
N ILE A 9 14.37 -6.67 -10.58
CA ILE A 9 14.42 -5.20 -10.53
C ILE A 9 13.16 -4.54 -9.92
N LEU A 10 12.00 -5.21 -9.89
CA LEU A 10 10.73 -4.61 -9.41
C LEU A 10 9.96 -5.58 -8.51
N GLN A 11 10.22 -5.55 -7.20
CA GLN A 11 9.36 -6.25 -6.23
C GLN A 11 7.96 -5.61 -6.23
N VAL A 12 6.98 -6.37 -6.71
CA VAL A 12 5.55 -6.03 -6.67
C VAL A 12 4.91 -6.72 -5.47
N TYR A 13 4.02 -6.01 -4.78
CA TYR A 13 3.18 -6.52 -3.71
C TYR A 13 1.75 -6.65 -4.21
N LEU A 14 1.12 -7.79 -3.91
CA LEU A 14 -0.27 -8.08 -4.23
C LEU A 14 -1.13 -7.80 -2.99
N ILE A 15 -2.00 -6.81 -3.08
CA ILE A 15 -2.93 -6.43 -2.01
C ILE A 15 -4.29 -7.05 -2.36
N LYS A 16 -4.73 -8.04 -1.59
CA LYS A 16 -6.08 -8.60 -1.73
C LYS A 16 -7.07 -7.71 -0.97
N VAL A 17 -7.98 -7.08 -1.70
CA VAL A 17 -9.04 -6.25 -1.12
C VAL A 17 -10.34 -7.06 -1.12
N CYS A 18 -11.02 -7.11 0.03
CA CYS A 18 -12.29 -7.81 0.20
C CYS A 18 -13.31 -6.86 0.84
N ILE A 19 -14.46 -6.67 0.19
CA ILE A 19 -15.57 -5.87 0.70
C ILE A 19 -16.87 -6.63 0.41
N ASP A 20 -17.53 -7.09 1.47
CA ASP A 20 -18.70 -7.95 1.38
C ASP A 20 -18.48 -9.12 0.40
N ALA A 21 -19.21 -9.15 -0.71
CA ALA A 21 -19.10 -10.19 -1.76
C ALA A 21 -18.02 -9.90 -2.82
N TYR A 22 -17.44 -8.70 -2.83
CA TYR A 22 -16.48 -8.26 -3.83
C TYR A 22 -15.05 -8.52 -3.38
N THR A 23 -14.23 -9.06 -4.27
CA THR A 23 -12.81 -9.30 -4.02
C THR A 23 -12.02 -9.00 -5.28
N TRP A 24 -10.95 -8.23 -5.15
CA TRP A 24 -10.00 -7.97 -6.22
C TRP A 24 -8.58 -7.92 -5.68
N THR A 25 -7.60 -7.92 -6.58
CA THR A 25 -6.18 -7.82 -6.23
C THR A 25 -5.60 -6.56 -6.85
N VAL A 26 -4.85 -5.81 -6.05
CA VAL A 26 -4.19 -4.58 -6.45
C VAL A 26 -2.68 -4.80 -6.42
N GLU A 27 -2.01 -4.44 -7.52
CA GLU A 27 -0.55 -4.53 -7.62
C GLU A 27 0.10 -3.19 -7.26
N ARG A 28 1.02 -3.19 -6.29
CA ARG A 28 1.78 -1.98 -5.91
C ARG A 28 3.22 -2.31 -5.62
N ARG A 29 4.13 -1.44 -6.04
CA ARG A 29 5.53 -1.45 -5.58
C ARG A 29 5.70 -0.55 -4.37
N TYR A 30 6.76 -0.78 -3.60
CA TYR A 30 7.11 0.08 -2.46
C TYR A 30 7.13 1.58 -2.81
N ARG A 31 7.69 1.95 -3.97
CA ARG A 31 7.72 3.36 -4.43
C ARG A 31 6.34 3.98 -4.61
N GLU A 32 5.32 3.17 -4.88
CA GLU A 32 3.94 3.62 -5.04
C GLU A 32 3.29 3.83 -3.66
N PHE A 33 3.63 3.01 -2.67
CA PHE A 33 3.30 3.31 -1.26
C PHE A 33 3.97 4.60 -0.80
N GLU A 34 5.24 4.84 -1.15
CA GLU A 34 5.95 6.08 -0.81
C GLU A 34 5.29 7.31 -1.44
N ALA A 35 4.93 7.25 -2.72
CA ALA A 35 4.22 8.34 -3.41
C ALA A 35 2.81 8.59 -2.83
N PHE A 36 2.11 7.52 -2.43
CA PHE A 36 0.83 7.61 -1.73
C PHE A 36 0.98 8.26 -0.35
N ASP A 37 1.97 7.82 0.43
CA ASP A 37 2.27 8.30 1.77
C ASP A 37 2.64 9.79 1.77
N LEU A 38 3.46 10.23 0.80
CA LEU A 38 3.82 11.63 0.61
C LEU A 38 2.60 12.53 0.37
N LYS A 39 1.59 12.04 -0.36
CA LYS A 39 0.34 12.76 -0.59
C LYS A 39 -0.58 12.74 0.64
N ARG A 40 -0.52 11.69 1.45
CA ARG A 40 -1.40 11.49 2.61
C ARG A 40 -0.90 12.19 3.88
N PHE A 41 0.42 12.27 4.05
CA PHE A 41 1.09 12.88 5.19
C PHE A 41 2.03 13.98 4.72
N GLU A 42 1.48 15.18 4.52
CA GLU A 42 2.25 16.39 4.22
C GLU A 42 3.33 16.65 5.29
N ASP A 43 2.96 16.45 6.56
CA ASP A 43 3.92 16.40 7.67
C ASP A 43 4.50 14.99 7.81
N ARG A 44 5.74 14.82 7.32
CA ARG A 44 6.48 13.55 7.31
C ARG A 44 6.67 12.95 8.70
N LYS A 45 6.61 13.74 9.78
CA LYS A 45 6.74 13.24 11.15
C LYS A 45 5.54 12.39 11.58
N LYS A 46 4.41 12.49 10.87
CA LYS A 46 3.19 11.70 11.12
C LYS A 46 3.12 10.43 10.28
N SER A 47 4.03 10.26 9.31
CA SER A 47 4.11 9.04 8.51
C SER A 47 4.60 7.87 9.37
N PHE A 48 4.03 6.71 9.11
CA PHE A 48 4.42 5.43 9.70
C PHE A 48 4.67 4.38 8.62
N LEU A 49 5.01 4.83 7.39
CA LEU A 49 5.45 3.93 6.32
C LEU A 49 6.78 3.27 6.72
N PRO A 50 6.93 1.93 6.56
CA PRO A 50 8.19 1.26 6.87
C PRO A 50 9.34 1.84 6.03
N PRO A 51 10.53 2.05 6.61
CA PRO A 51 11.61 2.76 5.96
C PRO A 51 12.19 2.00 4.76
N LYS A 52 12.83 2.74 3.86
CA LYS A 52 13.54 2.15 2.73
C LYS A 52 14.87 1.57 3.20
N LYS A 53 15.05 0.25 3.06
CA LYS A 53 16.36 -0.41 3.19
C LYS A 53 17.13 -0.26 1.88
N LEU A 54 18.34 0.33 1.95
CA LEU A 54 19.20 0.59 0.78
C LEU A 54 20.21 -0.53 0.51
N VAL A 55 20.55 -1.34 1.53
CA VAL A 55 21.49 -2.47 1.44
C VAL A 55 20.77 -3.76 1.85
N GLY A 56 20.90 -4.84 1.08
CA GLY A 56 20.19 -6.10 1.37
C GLY A 56 18.67 -5.97 1.20
N ASN A 57 18.23 -5.16 0.23
CA ASN A 57 16.81 -4.93 -0.08
C ASN A 57 16.15 -6.09 -0.83
N MET A 58 16.95 -7.04 -1.33
CA MET A 58 16.50 -8.28 -1.99
C MET A 58 16.62 -9.51 -1.07
N ASP A 59 17.00 -9.30 0.19
CA ASP A 59 17.06 -10.37 1.18
C ASP A 59 15.64 -10.95 1.44
N PRO A 60 15.43 -12.27 1.38
CA PRO A 60 14.10 -12.87 1.50
C PRO A 60 13.41 -12.60 2.84
N GLU A 61 14.16 -12.61 3.95
CA GLU A 61 13.60 -12.33 5.28
C GLU A 61 13.10 -10.89 5.33
N PHE A 62 13.93 -9.95 4.87
CA PHE A 62 13.55 -8.56 4.75
C PHE A 62 12.34 -8.32 3.84
N LEU A 63 12.26 -9.02 2.70
CA LEU A 63 11.13 -8.90 1.79
C LEU A 63 9.82 -9.37 2.44
N ASN A 64 9.87 -10.45 3.22
CA ASN A 64 8.71 -10.94 3.96
C ASN A 64 8.32 -10.00 5.11
N GLU A 65 9.29 -9.50 5.87
CA GLU A 65 9.05 -8.49 6.92
C GLU A 65 8.41 -7.23 6.34
N ARG A 66 8.98 -6.68 5.27
CA ARG A 66 8.43 -5.52 4.58
C ARG A 66 7.03 -5.78 4.06
N ARG A 67 6.73 -6.97 3.54
CA ARG A 67 5.36 -7.33 3.12
C ARG A 67 4.39 -7.21 4.28
N ILE A 68 4.75 -7.74 5.46
CA ILE A 68 3.93 -7.68 6.68
C ILE A 68 3.77 -6.22 7.15
N GLU A 69 4.84 -5.43 7.13
CA GLU A 69 4.79 -4.02 7.53
C GLU A 69 3.94 -3.17 6.58
N LEU A 70 4.01 -3.40 5.27
CA LEU A 70 3.17 -2.72 4.28
C LEU A 70 1.69 -3.09 4.46
N GLU A 71 1.39 -4.34 4.81
CA GLU A 71 0.02 -4.74 5.17
C GLU A 71 -0.48 -4.00 6.41
N LYS A 72 0.32 -3.93 7.49
CA LYS A 72 -0.02 -3.16 8.69
C LYS A 72 -0.23 -1.69 8.38
N TYR A 73 0.67 -1.10 7.59
CA TYR A 73 0.59 0.29 7.15
C TYR A 73 -0.74 0.58 6.43
N ILE A 74 -1.08 -0.19 5.40
CA ILE A 74 -2.26 0.13 4.59
C ILE A 74 -3.57 -0.07 5.36
N ARG A 75 -3.64 -1.10 6.24
CA ARG A 75 -4.76 -1.29 7.16
C ARG A 75 -4.95 -0.10 8.08
N ALA A 76 -3.87 0.34 8.73
CA ALA A 76 -3.92 1.49 9.64
C ALA A 76 -4.31 2.80 8.92
N VAL A 77 -3.86 3.01 7.69
CA VAL A 77 -4.28 4.17 6.88
C VAL A 77 -5.77 4.12 6.56
N VAL A 78 -6.30 2.97 6.13
CA VAL A 78 -7.73 2.79 5.85
C VAL A 78 -8.56 3.04 7.12
N GLU A 79 -8.17 2.46 8.25
CA GLU A 79 -8.84 2.65 9.53
C GLU A 79 -8.85 4.12 9.97
N LEU A 80 -7.71 4.80 9.83
CA LEU A 80 -7.59 6.23 10.15
C LEU A 80 -8.50 7.07 9.26
N ASP A 81 -8.54 6.80 7.96
CA ASP A 81 -9.40 7.51 7.00
C ASP A 81 -10.88 7.32 7.32
N LEU A 82 -11.31 6.07 7.58
CA LEU A 82 -12.69 5.76 7.98
C LEU A 82 -13.06 6.45 9.28
N TRP A 83 -12.17 6.45 10.28
CA TRP A 83 -12.39 7.11 11.55
C TRP A 83 -12.52 8.63 11.40
N LEU A 84 -11.66 9.27 10.60
CA LEU A 84 -11.74 10.71 10.30
C LEU A 84 -13.04 11.08 9.59
N GLN A 85 -13.50 10.26 8.65
CA GLN A 85 -14.76 10.48 7.95
C GLN A 85 -15.96 10.34 8.89
N LYS A 86 -15.98 9.29 9.74
CA LYS A 86 -17.02 9.09 10.76
C LYS A 86 -17.13 10.28 11.70
N LYS A 87 -16.00 10.83 12.17
CA LYS A 87 -15.96 12.07 12.98
C LYS A 87 -16.60 13.28 12.28
N ARG A 88 -16.49 13.33 10.95
CA ARG A 88 -17.07 14.37 10.10
C ARG A 88 -18.51 14.06 9.66
N LYS A 89 -19.13 13.00 10.19
CA LYS A 89 -20.44 12.48 9.77
C LYS A 89 -20.51 12.18 8.26
N ARG A 90 -19.40 11.69 7.70
CA ARG A 90 -19.29 11.22 6.32
C ARG A 90 -19.03 9.72 6.31
N TYR A 91 -19.61 9.03 5.35
CA TYR A 91 -19.53 7.57 5.20
C TYR A 91 -18.94 7.19 3.83
N SER A 92 -17.89 7.91 3.42
CA SER A 92 -17.24 7.73 2.13
C SER A 92 -15.74 7.55 2.31
N LEU A 93 -15.15 6.60 1.58
CA LEU A 93 -13.70 6.44 1.52
C LEU A 93 -13.07 7.64 0.77
N PRO A 94 -12.01 8.28 1.30
CA PRO A 94 -11.32 9.36 0.57
C PRO A 94 -10.81 8.89 -0.80
N MET A 95 -10.88 9.78 -1.80
CA MET A 95 -10.46 9.49 -3.18
C MET A 95 -9.01 9.00 -3.28
N LEU A 96 -8.11 9.51 -2.42
CA LEU A 96 -6.70 9.15 -2.45
C LEU A 96 -6.47 7.66 -2.17
N ILE A 97 -7.06 7.12 -1.10
CA ILE A 97 -6.95 5.70 -0.75
C ILE A 97 -7.83 4.83 -1.67
N ALA A 98 -8.98 5.33 -2.12
CA ALA A 98 -9.83 4.64 -3.09
C ALA A 98 -9.09 4.38 -4.41
N ARG A 99 -8.37 5.38 -4.94
CA ARG A 99 -7.51 5.21 -6.12
C ARG A 99 -6.31 4.33 -5.85
N PHE A 100 -5.68 4.46 -4.68
CA PHE A 100 -4.55 3.60 -4.34
C PHE A 100 -4.94 2.12 -4.29
N LEU A 101 -6.20 1.81 -3.94
CA LEU A 101 -6.76 0.45 -3.88
C LEU A 101 -7.61 0.10 -5.12
N ASP A 102 -7.47 0.84 -6.22
CA ASP A 102 -8.17 0.61 -7.50
C ASP A 102 -9.70 0.49 -7.43
N PHE A 103 -10.36 1.11 -6.43
CA PHE A 103 -11.83 1.09 -6.35
C PHE A 103 -12.50 1.65 -7.60
N HIS A 104 -11.90 2.65 -8.25
CA HIS A 104 -12.41 3.23 -9.49
C HIS A 104 -12.52 2.26 -10.66
N GLU A 105 -11.75 1.16 -10.65
CA GLU A 105 -11.81 0.12 -11.68
C GLU A 105 -12.94 -0.90 -11.42
N TYR A 106 -13.52 -0.89 -10.21
CA TYR A 106 -14.46 -1.93 -9.75
C TYR A 106 -15.77 -1.39 -9.14
N VAL A 107 -15.93 -0.07 -9.03
CA VAL A 107 -17.19 0.58 -8.66
C VAL A 107 -17.84 1.08 -9.95
N SER A 108 -18.84 0.33 -10.44
CA SER A 108 -19.72 0.71 -11.54
C SER A 108 -20.74 1.77 -11.12
#